data_AF-A0A166SKF1-F1
#
_entry.id   AF-A0A166SKF1-F1
#
_cell.length_a   1.000
_cell.length_b   1.000
_cell.length_c   1.000
_cell.angle_alpha   90.00
_cell.angle_beta   90.00
_cell.angle_gamma   90.00
#
_symmetry.space_group_name_H-M   'P 1'
#
loop_
_entity.id
_entity.type
_entity.pdbx_description
1 polymer ?
#
loop_
_entity_poly.entity_id
_entity_poly.type
_entity_poly.pdbx_seq_one_letter_code
_entity_poly.pdbx_strand_id
1 'polypeptide(L)' 'MTDNPKSNPTGNAEKDPEDWVTGDEPMTGAQASYLKTLCEETGEEFDDSLTKAAASEKIDQLQDKSNR' A
#
# COMPACT_ATOMS: atom_id res chain seq x y z
N MET A 1 13.81 8.36 -51.64
CA MET A 1 13.09 8.13 -50.38
C MET A 1 13.83 7.09 -49.57
N THR A 2 14.48 7.47 -48.47
CA THR A 2 14.84 6.52 -47.41
C THR A 2 14.90 7.32 -46.11
N ASP A 3 13.72 7.51 -45.53
CA ASP A 3 13.57 8.09 -44.20
C ASP A 3 13.99 7.02 -43.19
N ASN A 4 15.05 7.30 -42.43
CA ASN A 4 15.55 6.42 -41.38
C ASN A 4 15.05 6.98 -40.04
N PRO A 5 13.98 6.42 -39.45
CA PRO A 5 13.42 6.98 -38.23
C PRO A 5 14.34 6.62 -37.07
N LYS A 6 15.03 7.63 -36.57
CA LYS A 6 15.80 7.57 -35.35
C LYS A 6 14.88 7.19 -34.18
N SER A 7 15.35 6.23 -33.39
CA SER A 7 15.28 6.17 -31.94
C SER A 7 14.35 7.19 -31.27
N ASN A 8 13.15 6.75 -30.90
CA ASN A 8 12.39 7.36 -29.82
C ASN A 8 12.15 6.29 -28.75
N PRO A 9 12.90 6.29 -27.62
CA PRO A 9 12.38 5.71 -26.41
C PRO A 9 11.43 6.78 -25.82
N THR A 10 10.27 6.97 -26.42
CA THR A 10 9.28 7.88 -25.83
C THR A 10 8.74 7.23 -24.57
N GLY A 11 9.21 7.75 -23.44
CA GLY A 11 8.62 7.56 -22.14
C GLY A 11 9.00 6.23 -21.51
N ASN A 12 10.18 6.17 -20.89
CA ASN A 12 10.16 5.65 -19.53
C ASN A 12 9.11 6.51 -18.83
N ALA A 13 7.92 5.95 -18.60
CA ALA A 13 6.94 6.61 -17.76
C ALA A 13 7.64 6.77 -16.41
N GLU A 14 8.22 7.96 -16.20
CA GLU A 14 8.35 8.59 -14.90
C GLU A 14 6.90 8.69 -14.39
N LYS A 15 6.34 7.54 -14.00
CA LYS A 15 5.11 7.54 -13.23
C LYS A 15 5.50 8.27 -11.96
N ASP A 16 4.86 9.41 -11.73
CA ASP A 16 4.93 10.06 -10.44
C ASP A 16 4.73 8.98 -9.36
N PRO A 17 5.56 8.93 -8.31
CA PRO A 17 5.39 7.94 -7.23
C PRO A 17 3.98 7.96 -6.62
N GLU A 18 3.29 9.10 -6.74
CA GLU A 18 1.89 9.30 -6.32
C GLU A 18 0.88 8.61 -7.27
N ASP A 19 1.27 8.32 -8.51
CA ASP A 19 0.48 7.56 -9.51
C ASP A 19 0.61 6.03 -9.31
N TRP A 20 1.40 5.58 -8.33
CA TRP A 20 1.34 4.20 -7.83
C TRP A 20 0.19 4.06 -6.84
N VAL A 21 -1.03 4.01 -7.40
CA VAL A 21 -2.35 3.79 -6.77
C VAL A 21 -2.44 2.52 -5.87
N THR A 22 -1.36 1.74 -5.73
CA THR A 22 -1.34 0.54 -4.90
C THR A 22 -1.58 0.79 -3.41
N GLY A 23 -1.52 2.05 -2.96
CA GLY A 23 -1.82 2.45 -1.58
C GLY A 23 -3.31 2.59 -1.29
N ASP A 24 -4.12 2.98 -2.28
CA ASP A 24 -5.58 3.21 -2.16
C ASP A 24 -6.43 1.94 -2.40
N GLU A 25 -5.78 0.83 -2.78
CA GLU A 25 -6.45 -0.46 -2.87
C GLU A 25 -6.98 -0.88 -1.49
N PRO A 26 -8.08 -1.64 -1.41
CA PRO A 26 -8.52 -2.22 -0.14
C PRO A 26 -7.40 -3.07 0.47
N MET A 27 -7.34 -3.14 1.81
CA MET A 27 -6.32 -3.95 2.47
C MET A 27 -6.36 -5.41 2.01
N THR A 28 -5.18 -6.04 1.96
CA THR A 28 -5.09 -7.46 1.64
C THR A 28 -5.65 -8.29 2.79
N GLY A 29 -6.16 -9.50 2.51
CA GLY A 29 -6.65 -10.40 3.56
C GLY A 29 -5.61 -10.75 4.63
N ALA A 30 -4.32 -10.73 4.26
CA ALA A 30 -3.21 -10.91 5.20
C ALA A 30 -3.07 -9.71 6.16
N GLN A 31 -3.12 -8.49 5.64
CA GLN A 31 -3.14 -7.28 6.46
C GLN A 31 -4.37 -7.25 7.37
N ALA A 32 -5.56 -7.55 6.84
CA ALA A 32 -6.79 -7.59 7.64
C ALA A 32 -6.69 -8.56 8.82
N SER A 33 -6.19 -9.77 8.56
CA SER A 33 -6.02 -10.80 9.60
C SER A 33 -5.04 -10.34 10.69
N TYR A 34 -3.90 -9.76 10.28
CA TYR A 34 -2.88 -9.32 11.22
C TYR A 34 -3.32 -8.09 12.03
N LEU A 35 -3.91 -7.10 11.34
CA LEU A 35 -4.46 -5.91 11.97
C LEU A 35 -5.53 -6.28 13.01
N LYS A 36 -6.42 -7.23 12.69
CA LYS A 36 -7.45 -7.69 13.62
C LYS A 36 -6.86 -8.28 14.90
N THR A 37 -5.83 -9.13 14.80
CA THR A 37 -5.15 -9.67 15.98
C THR A 37 -4.53 -8.56 16.82
N LEU A 38 -3.84 -7.61 16.20
CA LEU A 38 -3.24 -6.48 16.91
C LEU A 38 -4.30 -5.58 17.59
N CYS A 39 -5.43 -5.33 16.92
CA CYS A 39 -6.58 -4.63 17.51
C CYS A 39 -7.10 -5.36 18.75
N GLU A 40 -7.30 -6.69 18.68
CA GLU A 40 -7.74 -7.51 19.81
C GLU A 40 -6.73 -7.50 20.97
N GLU A 41 -5.43 -7.55 20.68
CA GLU A 41 -4.37 -7.55 21.70
C GLU A 41 -4.18 -6.20 22.41
N THR A 42 -4.35 -5.11 21.66
CA THR A 42 -4.20 -3.73 22.16
C THR A 42 -5.51 -3.14 22.67
N GLY A 43 -6.64 -3.81 22.43
CA GLY A 43 -7.99 -3.33 22.76
C GLY A 43 -8.48 -2.20 21.84
N GLU A 44 -7.94 -2.10 20.63
CA GLU A 44 -8.34 -1.12 19.61
C GLU A 44 -9.45 -1.66 18.70
N GLU A 45 -10.18 -0.76 18.06
CA GLU A 45 -11.23 -1.12 17.10
C GLU A 45 -10.60 -1.53 15.76
N PHE A 46 -11.14 -2.59 15.17
CA PHE A 46 -10.74 -3.05 13.84
C PHE A 46 -11.59 -2.36 12.78
N ASP A 47 -10.94 -1.67 11.84
CA ASP A 47 -11.57 -1.02 10.69
C ASP A 47 -11.22 -1.81 9.42
N ASP A 48 -12.22 -2.42 8.79
CA ASP A 48 -12.08 -3.21 7.56
C ASP A 48 -12.15 -2.36 6.29
N SER A 49 -12.50 -1.08 6.41
CA SER A 49 -12.59 -0.13 5.31
C SER A 49 -11.24 0.52 4.97
N LEU A 50 -10.20 0.27 5.76
CA LEU A 50 -8.87 0.83 5.52
C LEU A 50 -8.28 0.31 4.19
N THR A 51 -7.58 1.22 3.52
CA THR A 51 -6.79 0.87 2.36
C THR A 51 -5.56 0.05 2.76
N LYS A 52 -4.90 -0.56 1.80
CA LYS A 52 -3.67 -1.31 1.98
C LYS A 52 -2.58 -0.45 2.62
N ALA A 53 -2.43 0.81 2.21
CA ALA A 53 -1.47 1.72 2.84
C ALA A 53 -1.87 2.03 4.29
N ALA A 54 -3.13 2.42 4.52
CA ALA A 54 -3.62 2.77 5.86
C ALA A 54 -3.58 1.57 6.82
N ALA A 55 -3.88 0.36 6.34
CA ALA A 55 -3.78 -0.87 7.12
C ALA A 55 -2.34 -1.18 7.50
N SER A 56 -1.37 -1.01 6.58
CA SER A 56 0.06 -1.15 6.92
C SER A 56 0.50 -0.16 8.00
N GLU A 57 0.15 1.12 7.86
CA GLU A 57 0.50 2.14 8.87
C GLU A 57 -0.12 1.84 10.25
N LYS A 58 -1.39 1.42 10.27
CA LYS A 58 -2.08 1.05 11.50
C LYS A 58 -1.47 -0.21 12.13
N ILE A 59 -1.08 -1.20 11.31
CA ILE A 59 -0.35 -2.39 11.77
C ILE A 59 0.94 -1.99 12.49
N ASP A 60 1.77 -1.14 11.87
CA ASP A 60 3.05 -0.71 12.47
C ASP A 60 2.80 -0.01 13.82
N GLN A 61 1.82 0.90 13.87
CA GLN A 61 1.44 1.60 15.11
C GLN A 61 0.95 0.65 16.21
N LEU A 62 0.14 -0.35 15.87
CA LEU A 62 -0.39 -1.30 16.86
C LEU A 62 0.65 -2.35 17.24
N GLN A 63 1.55 -2.72 16.34
CA GLN A 63 2.65 -3.63 16.64
C GLN A 63 3.59 -3.02 17.68
N ASP A 64 3.92 -1.73 17.56
CA ASP A 64 4.70 -0.99 18.57
C ASP A 64 4.00 -0.95 19.93
N LYS A 65 2.66 -0.90 19.97
CA LYS A 65 1.87 -0.95 21.20
C LYS A 65 1.71 -2.36 21.78
N SER A 66 1.62 -3.38 20.92
CA SER A 66 1.43 -4.78 21.31
C SER A 66 2.75 -5.44 21.74
N ASN A 67 3.90 -4.87 21.38
CA ASN A 67 5.22 -5.37 21.74
C ASN A 67 5.42 -5.35 23.28
N ARG A 68 5.02 -6.47 23.91
CA ARG A 68 5.21 -6.83 25.31
C ARG A 68 6.61 -7.33 25.60
#